data_AF-A0A645FLJ7-F1
#
_entry.id   AF-A0A645FLJ7-F1
#
_cell.length_a   1.000
_cell.length_b   1.000
_cell.length_c   1.000
_cell.angle_alpha   90.00
_cell.angle_beta   90.00
_cell.angle_gamma   90.00
#
_symmetry.space_group_name_H-M   'P 1'
#
loop_
_entity.id
_entity.type
_entity.pdbx_description
1 polymer ?
#
loop_
_entity_poly.entity_id
_entity_poly.type
_entity_poly.pdbx_seq_one_letter_code
_entity_poly.pdbx_strand_id
1 'polypeptide(L)'
;MEQITNRSINLEKVVKVNDLSRRYVAKELTLTELYDALQGIYKERFFFPVWLQIFSAAIISATIMVLFGGELADLPIALLIGGIGYAIYLYSLKFFRIKFLSEFFSSLFIGLAAILSVRLNIGINQDLIIIGCVMPLVPGVQITNAIRDLLAGHYLSGVSRGTEAMMTATMIGFAIAFIFQLF
;
A
#
# COMPACT_ATOMS: atom_id res chain seq x y z
N MET A 1 -11.24 -3.40 28.43
CA MET A 1 -10.33 -3.31 27.26
C MET A 1 -11.14 -2.72 26.13
N GLU A 2 -10.80 -1.53 25.64
CA GLU A 2 -11.40 -1.02 24.41
C GLU A 2 -10.88 -1.83 23.22
N GLN A 3 -11.81 -2.33 22.40
CA GLN A 3 -11.47 -3.05 21.18
C GLN A 3 -11.04 -2.03 20.12
N ILE A 4 -9.79 -2.11 19.66
CA ILE A 4 -9.31 -1.28 18.55
C ILE A 4 -9.96 -1.81 17.27
N THR A 5 -11.01 -1.14 16.80
CA THR A 5 -11.80 -1.54 15.62
C THR A 5 -11.19 -1.12 14.29
N ASN A 6 -10.25 -0.15 14.29
CA ASN A 6 -9.61 0.33 13.07
C ASN A 6 -8.11 0.55 13.31
N ARG A 7 -7.27 -0.14 12.53
CA ARG A 7 -5.80 -0.05 12.62
C ARG A 7 -5.28 0.50 11.30
N SER A 8 -4.60 1.64 11.36
CA SER A 8 -3.90 2.25 10.22
C SER A 8 -2.51 2.69 10.65
N ILE A 9 -1.62 2.92 9.67
CA ILE A 9 -0.28 3.44 9.92
C ILE A 9 -0.30 4.93 9.57
N ASN A 10 -0.15 5.78 10.57
CA ASN A 10 -0.01 7.22 10.39
C ASN A 10 1.16 7.72 11.25
N LEU A 11 2.35 7.78 10.64
CA LEU A 11 3.55 8.23 11.33
C LEU A 11 3.46 9.70 11.76
N GLU A 12 2.71 10.54 11.03
CA GLU A 12 2.49 11.94 11.42
C GLU A 12 1.78 12.02 12.78
N LYS A 13 0.72 11.23 12.99
CA LYS A 13 0.06 11.15 14.30
C LYS A 13 1.00 10.66 15.40
N VAL A 14 1.85 9.65 15.10
CA VAL A 14 2.85 9.15 16.06
C VAL A 14 3.84 10.25 16.44
N VAL A 15 4.34 11.02 15.47
CA VAL A 15 5.24 12.14 15.71
C VAL A 15 4.57 13.23 16.55
N LYS A 16 3.33 13.63 16.21
CA LYS A 16 2.57 14.64 16.96
C LYS A 16 2.29 14.21 18.41
N VAL A 17 1.90 12.96 18.62
CA VAL A 17 1.67 12.41 19.97
C VAL A 17 2.98 12.38 20.77
N ASN A 18 4.09 11.96 20.15
CA ASN A 18 5.40 11.97 20.81
C ASN A 18 5.87 13.40 21.14
N ASP A 19 5.59 14.37 20.28
CA ASP A 19 5.89 15.78 20.55
C ASP A 19 5.10 16.30 21.76
N LEU A 20 3.78 16.11 21.77
CA LEU A 20 2.93 16.48 22.91
C LEU A 20 3.36 15.79 24.22
N SER A 21 3.74 14.52 24.15
CA SER A 21 4.26 13.78 25.31
C SER A 21 5.53 14.44 25.86
N ARG A 22 6.48 14.82 25.00
CA ARG A 22 7.71 15.50 25.41
C ARG A 22 7.43 16.87 26.02
N ARG A 23 6.53 17.66 25.42
CA ARG A 23 6.14 18.99 25.91
C ARG A 23 5.44 18.93 27.27
N TYR A 24 4.60 17.92 27.49
CA TYR A 24 3.98 17.67 28.80
C TYR A 24 5.01 17.32 29.87
N VAL A 25 5.96 16.43 29.56
CA VAL A 25 7.07 16.08 30.48
C VAL A 25 7.96 17.29 30.78
N ALA A 26 8.18 18.16 29.78
CA ALA A 26 8.87 19.42 29.94
C ALA A 26 8.07 20.50 30.72
N LYS A 27 6.85 20.18 31.17
CA LYS A 27 5.92 21.09 31.87
C LYS A 27 5.51 22.32 31.04
N GLU A 28 5.62 22.23 29.71
CA GLU A 28 5.16 23.25 28.78
C GLU A 28 3.65 23.17 28.51
N LEU A 29 3.01 22.06 28.90
CA LEU A 29 1.58 21.81 28.74
C LEU A 29 1.00 21.32 30.06
N THR A 30 -0.19 21.81 30.39
CA THR A 30 -1.05 21.25 31.44
C THR A 30 -1.69 19.94 30.96
N LEU A 31 -2.21 19.15 31.90
CA LEU A 31 -2.90 17.90 31.58
C LEU A 31 -4.14 18.13 30.69
N THR A 32 -4.87 19.21 30.94
CA THR A 32 -6.02 19.65 30.14
C THR A 32 -5.62 20.03 28.72
N GLU A 33 -4.55 20.82 28.55
CA GLU A 33 -4.07 21.20 27.22
C GLU A 33 -3.53 19.99 26.44
N LEU A 34 -2.84 19.06 27.11
CA LEU A 34 -2.42 17.80 26.51
C LEU A 34 -3.64 17.01 26.02
N TYR A 35 -4.68 16.89 26.85
CA TYR A 35 -5.90 16.16 26.52
C TYR A 35 -6.61 16.76 25.30
N ASP A 36 -6.79 18.09 25.27
CA ASP A 36 -7.44 18.79 24.17
C ASP A 36 -6.64 18.67 22.87
N ALA A 37 -5.31 18.78 22.95
CA ALA A 37 -4.43 18.59 21.79
C ALA A 37 -4.48 17.16 21.25
N LEU A 38 -4.51 16.14 22.13
CA LEU A 38 -4.69 14.74 21.74
C LEU A 38 -6.05 14.49 21.08
N GLN A 39 -7.13 15.11 21.58
CA GLN A 39 -8.45 15.09 20.95
C GLN A 39 -8.43 15.73 19.56
N GLY A 40 -7.65 16.81 19.38
CA GLY A 40 -7.38 17.41 18.08
C GLY A 40 -6.78 16.40 17.10
N ILE A 41 -5.66 15.77 17.47
CA ILE A 41 -4.98 14.76 16.65
C ILE A 41 -5.90 13.57 16.33
N TYR A 42 -6.74 13.16 17.27
CA TYR A 42 -7.71 12.09 17.05
C TYR A 42 -8.70 12.43 15.93
N LYS A 43 -9.24 13.66 15.94
CA LYS A 43 -10.23 14.16 14.96
C LYS A 43 -9.62 14.47 13.59
N GLU A 44 -8.33 14.72 13.49
CA GLU A 44 -7.66 14.97 12.21
C GLU A 44 -7.75 13.74 11.29
N ARG A 45 -8.28 13.95 10.06
CA ARG A 45 -8.27 12.97 8.98
C ARG A 45 -7.15 13.31 7.99
N PHE A 46 -5.93 12.90 8.30
CA PHE A 46 -4.84 12.91 7.31
C PHE A 46 -5.02 11.76 6.35
N PHE A 47 -5.69 12.02 5.25
CA PHE A 47 -5.55 11.22 4.06
C PHE A 47 -5.32 12.18 2.90
N PHE A 48 -4.24 11.96 2.16
CA PHE A 48 -4.02 12.66 0.91
C PHE A 48 -5.24 12.49 0.00
N PRO A 49 -5.60 13.51 -0.79
CA PRO A 49 -6.74 13.38 -1.69
C PRO A 49 -6.51 12.23 -2.67
N VAL A 50 -7.58 11.52 -3.04
CA VAL A 50 -7.51 10.28 -3.83
C VAL A 50 -6.73 10.46 -5.14
N TRP A 51 -6.89 11.60 -5.80
CA TRP A 51 -6.17 11.90 -7.04
C TRP A 51 -4.64 11.94 -6.83
N LEU A 52 -4.17 12.44 -5.69
CA LEU A 52 -2.75 12.51 -5.37
C LEU A 52 -2.19 11.14 -5.02
N GLN A 53 -2.99 10.27 -4.40
CA GLN A 53 -2.61 8.89 -4.15
C GLN A 53 -2.44 8.12 -5.48
N ILE A 54 -3.40 8.26 -6.40
CA ILE A 54 -3.35 7.65 -7.74
C ILE A 54 -2.14 8.17 -8.53
N PHE A 55 -1.91 9.49 -8.51
CA PHE A 55 -0.77 10.10 -9.18
C PHE A 55 0.57 9.63 -8.60
N SER A 56 0.67 9.56 -7.27
CA SER A 56 1.86 9.02 -6.59
C SER A 56 2.08 7.55 -6.95
N ALA A 57 1.01 6.75 -6.99
CA ALA A 57 1.08 5.34 -7.36
C ALA A 57 1.59 5.17 -8.79
N ALA A 58 1.06 5.95 -9.75
CA ALA A 58 1.53 5.96 -11.13
C ALA A 58 3.05 6.23 -11.20
N ILE A 59 3.51 7.31 -10.56
CA ILE A 59 4.95 7.69 -10.55
C ILE A 59 5.80 6.58 -9.95
N ILE A 60 5.40 6.04 -8.79
CA ILE A 60 6.13 4.95 -8.14
C ILE A 60 6.18 3.74 -9.06
N SER A 61 5.07 3.37 -9.70
CA SER A 61 5.04 2.22 -10.61
C SER A 61 6.02 2.35 -11.76
N ALA A 62 6.04 3.50 -12.42
CA ALA A 62 6.98 3.76 -13.51
C ALA A 62 8.43 3.81 -13.04
N THR A 63 8.69 4.47 -11.90
CA THR A 63 10.05 4.59 -11.35
C THR A 63 10.59 3.24 -10.89
N ILE A 64 9.76 2.40 -10.27
CA ILE A 64 10.15 1.06 -9.85
C ILE A 64 10.36 0.14 -11.06
N MET A 65 9.53 0.23 -12.10
CA MET A 65 9.78 -0.49 -13.36
C MET A 65 11.18 -0.18 -13.92
N VAL A 66 11.55 1.11 -13.99
CA VAL A 66 12.88 1.55 -14.44
C VAL A 66 13.99 1.09 -13.48
N LEU A 67 13.76 1.15 -12.17
CA LEU A 67 14.71 0.70 -11.15
C LEU A 67 15.06 -0.80 -11.30
N PHE A 68 14.09 -1.62 -11.72
CA PHE A 68 14.28 -3.04 -11.98
C PHE A 68 14.85 -3.34 -13.39
N GLY A 69 15.25 -2.30 -14.13
CA GLY A 69 15.94 -2.42 -15.42
C GLY A 69 15.03 -2.34 -16.65
N GLY A 70 13.79 -1.86 -16.52
CA GLY A 70 12.89 -1.68 -17.66
C GLY A 70 13.23 -0.48 -18.55
N GLU A 71 12.80 -0.53 -19.81
CA GLU A 71 13.06 0.55 -20.75
C GLU A 71 12.27 1.82 -20.43
N LEU A 72 12.89 2.98 -20.68
CA LEU A 72 12.18 4.27 -20.56
C LEU A 72 10.99 4.40 -21.53
N ALA A 73 10.96 3.60 -22.60
CA ALA A 73 9.83 3.54 -23.51
C ALA A 73 8.56 2.97 -22.85
N ASP A 74 8.70 2.13 -21.82
CA ASP A 74 7.59 1.56 -21.06
C ASP A 74 7.07 2.52 -19.98
N LEU A 75 7.75 3.63 -19.73
CA LEU A 75 7.41 4.62 -18.70
C LEU A 75 5.96 5.14 -18.82
N PRO A 76 5.48 5.65 -19.97
CA PRO A 76 4.09 6.12 -20.10
C PRO A 76 3.06 5.02 -19.84
N ILE A 77 3.38 3.77 -20.21
CA ILE A 77 2.51 2.63 -20.02
C ILE A 77 2.46 2.24 -18.54
N ALA A 78 3.61 2.17 -17.88
CA ALA A 78 3.71 1.88 -16.45
C ALA A 78 3.03 2.98 -15.60
N LEU A 79 3.14 4.25 -15.99
CA LEU A 79 2.39 5.35 -15.35
C LEU A 79 0.88 5.10 -15.44
N LEU A 80 0.38 4.81 -16.64
CA LEU A 80 -1.05 4.64 -16.89
C LEU A 80 -1.60 3.39 -16.20
N ILE A 81 -0.94 2.24 -16.37
CA ILE A 81 -1.35 0.97 -15.77
C ILE A 81 -1.24 1.04 -14.23
N GLY A 82 -0.16 1.60 -13.69
CA GLY A 82 0.02 1.77 -12.24
C GLY A 82 -1.03 2.68 -11.62
N GLY A 83 -1.33 3.81 -12.25
CA GLY A 83 -2.38 4.72 -11.81
C GLY A 83 -3.77 4.10 -11.85
N ILE A 84 -4.14 3.48 -12.97
CA ILE A 84 -5.46 2.83 -13.12
C ILE A 84 -5.56 1.61 -12.19
N GLY A 85 -4.51 0.80 -12.08
CA GLY A 85 -4.46 -0.32 -11.15
C GLY A 85 -4.71 0.13 -9.72
N TYR A 86 -4.00 1.17 -9.26
CA TYR A 86 -4.23 1.72 -7.93
C TYR A 86 -5.64 2.31 -7.75
N ALA A 87 -6.20 2.94 -8.77
CA ALA A 87 -7.58 3.42 -8.74
C ALA A 87 -8.59 2.26 -8.60
N ILE A 88 -8.37 1.15 -9.32
CA ILE A 88 -9.15 -0.09 -9.19
C ILE A 88 -9.03 -0.63 -7.78
N TYR A 89 -7.82 -0.70 -7.22
CA TYR A 89 -7.61 -1.11 -5.83
C TYR A 89 -8.45 -0.28 -4.85
N LEU A 90 -8.40 1.07 -4.94
CA LEU A 90 -9.15 1.95 -4.04
C LEU A 90 -10.67 1.76 -4.18
N TYR A 91 -11.17 1.61 -5.42
CA TYR A 91 -12.59 1.42 -5.68
C TYR A 91 -13.07 0.05 -5.17
N SER A 92 -12.32 -1.02 -5.46
CA SER A 92 -12.58 -2.37 -4.97
C SER A 92 -12.53 -2.42 -3.45
N LEU A 93 -11.61 -1.70 -2.80
CA LEU A 93 -11.52 -1.64 -1.35
C LEU A 93 -12.77 -1.00 -0.73
N LYS A 94 -13.31 0.03 -1.37
CA LYS A 94 -14.56 0.67 -0.95
C LYS A 94 -15.77 -0.26 -1.13
N PHE A 95 -15.80 -1.04 -2.21
CA PHE A 95 -16.91 -1.93 -2.55
C PHE A 95 -16.91 -3.21 -1.71
N PHE A 96 -15.80 -3.95 -1.70
CA PHE A 96 -15.69 -5.25 -1.02
C PHE A 96 -15.36 -5.12 0.47
N ARG A 97 -14.71 -4.03 0.90
CA ARG A 97 -14.16 -3.84 2.25
C ARG A 97 -13.18 -4.94 2.69
N ILE A 98 -12.60 -5.64 1.72
CA ILE A 98 -11.62 -6.73 1.92
C ILE A 98 -10.37 -6.40 1.11
N LYS A 99 -9.24 -6.21 1.80
CA LYS A 99 -7.98 -5.73 1.20
C LYS A 99 -7.39 -6.68 0.17
N PHE A 100 -7.18 -7.96 0.55
CA PHE A 100 -6.59 -8.97 -0.34
C PHE A 100 -7.41 -9.23 -1.61
N LEU A 101 -8.74 -9.11 -1.52
CA LEU A 101 -9.62 -9.22 -2.69
C LEU A 101 -9.48 -8.01 -3.62
N SER A 102 -9.29 -6.82 -3.06
CA SER A 102 -9.06 -5.60 -3.84
C SER A 102 -7.70 -5.63 -4.55
N GLU A 103 -6.68 -6.17 -3.89
CA GLU A 103 -5.35 -6.42 -4.46
C GLU A 103 -5.41 -7.45 -5.59
N PHE A 104 -6.23 -8.51 -5.45
CA PHE A 104 -6.49 -9.49 -6.51
C PHE A 104 -7.03 -8.81 -7.78
N PHE A 105 -8.12 -8.04 -7.69
CA PHE A 105 -8.72 -7.38 -8.87
C PHE A 105 -7.78 -6.36 -9.52
N SER A 106 -7.06 -5.59 -8.71
CA SER A 106 -6.06 -4.66 -9.22
C SER A 106 -4.93 -5.39 -9.96
N SER A 107 -4.43 -6.49 -9.40
CA SER A 107 -3.33 -7.27 -10.00
C SER A 107 -3.78 -8.00 -11.27
N LEU A 108 -5.03 -8.45 -11.32
CA LEU A 108 -5.65 -9.04 -12.51
C LEU A 108 -5.67 -8.03 -13.66
N PHE A 109 -6.09 -6.79 -13.38
CA PHE A 109 -6.05 -5.70 -14.36
C PHE A 109 -4.61 -5.38 -14.80
N ILE A 110 -3.68 -5.23 -13.84
CA ILE A 110 -2.29 -4.91 -14.15
C ILE A 110 -1.66 -5.96 -15.07
N GLY A 111 -1.83 -7.24 -14.75
CA GLY A 111 -1.33 -8.34 -15.57
C GLY A 111 -1.93 -8.31 -16.98
N LEU A 112 -3.26 -8.19 -17.09
CA LEU A 112 -3.95 -8.13 -18.38
C LEU A 112 -3.48 -6.94 -19.22
N ALA A 113 -3.44 -5.75 -18.63
CA ALA A 113 -3.06 -4.52 -19.32
C ALA A 113 -1.59 -4.55 -19.77
N ALA A 114 -0.69 -5.10 -18.96
CA ALA A 114 0.72 -5.23 -19.32
C ALA A 114 0.91 -6.17 -20.53
N ILE A 115 0.28 -7.35 -20.52
CA ILE A 115 0.35 -8.29 -21.66
C ILE A 115 -0.24 -7.68 -22.91
N LEU A 116 -1.42 -7.04 -22.80
CA LEU A 116 -2.05 -6.37 -23.94
C LEU A 116 -1.17 -5.24 -24.49
N SER A 117 -0.48 -4.50 -23.62
CA SER A 117 0.42 -3.43 -24.06
C SER A 117 1.55 -3.94 -24.94
N VAL A 118 2.16 -5.09 -24.59
CA VAL A 118 3.22 -5.70 -25.39
C VAL A 118 2.65 -6.32 -26.66
N ARG A 119 1.49 -7.00 -26.60
CA ARG A 119 0.83 -7.57 -27.80
C ARG A 119 0.42 -6.52 -28.83
N LEU A 120 0.08 -5.31 -28.37
CA LEU A 120 -0.25 -4.18 -29.24
C LEU A 120 1.00 -3.41 -29.72
N ASN A 121 2.21 -3.89 -29.40
CA ASN A 121 3.49 -3.23 -29.70
C ASN A 121 3.60 -1.80 -29.15
N ILE A 122 2.84 -1.47 -28.09
CA ILE A 122 2.99 -0.19 -27.39
C ILE A 122 3.99 -0.31 -26.24
N GLY A 123 4.03 -1.47 -25.57
CA GLY A 123 5.01 -1.80 -24.53
C GLY A 123 6.06 -2.80 -25.01
N ILE A 124 7.18 -2.88 -24.29
CA ILE A 124 8.32 -3.72 -24.62
C ILE A 124 8.39 -4.93 -23.69
N ASN A 125 8.38 -4.72 -22.37
CA ASN A 125 8.57 -5.79 -21.40
C ASN A 125 7.42 -5.86 -20.39
N GLN A 126 6.50 -6.81 -20.62
CA GLN A 126 5.33 -7.02 -19.76
C GLN A 126 5.72 -7.36 -18.32
N ASP A 127 6.81 -8.10 -18.10
CA ASP A 127 7.20 -8.56 -16.77
C ASP A 127 7.69 -7.38 -15.91
N LEU A 128 8.49 -6.48 -16.50
CA LEU A 128 8.98 -5.28 -15.83
C LEU A 128 7.87 -4.26 -15.59
N ILE A 129 6.94 -4.12 -16.53
CA ILE A 129 5.72 -3.32 -16.35
C ILE A 129 4.90 -3.87 -15.16
N ILE A 130 4.68 -5.19 -15.09
CA ILE A 130 3.95 -5.84 -13.98
C ILE A 130 4.67 -5.60 -12.65
N ILE A 131 5.98 -5.84 -12.58
CA ILE A 131 6.78 -5.63 -11.36
C ILE A 131 6.61 -4.21 -10.84
N GLY A 132 6.75 -3.20 -11.71
CA GLY A 132 6.56 -1.80 -11.32
C GLY A 132 5.14 -1.50 -10.86
N CYS A 133 4.14 -1.92 -11.63
CA CYS A 133 2.73 -1.59 -11.37
C CYS A 133 2.16 -2.26 -10.11
N VAL A 134 2.65 -3.44 -9.74
CA VAL A 134 2.18 -4.18 -8.57
C VAL A 134 2.80 -3.68 -7.27
N MET A 135 3.99 -3.07 -7.31
CA MET A 135 4.76 -2.69 -6.11
C MET A 135 4.02 -1.80 -5.10
N PRO A 136 3.17 -0.83 -5.48
CA PRO A 136 2.35 -0.08 -4.53
C PRO A 136 1.37 -0.94 -3.69
N LEU A 137 1.06 -2.15 -4.15
CA LEU A 137 0.13 -3.10 -3.51
C LEU A 137 0.86 -4.12 -2.63
N VAL A 138 2.19 -4.21 -2.76
CA VAL A 138 2.98 -5.24 -2.07
C VAL A 138 2.96 -4.97 -0.56
N PRO A 139 2.72 -5.99 0.28
CA PRO A 139 2.51 -5.81 1.71
C PRO A 139 3.85 -5.71 2.48
N GLY A 140 4.81 -4.93 1.95
CA GLY A 140 6.17 -4.88 2.49
C GLY A 140 6.22 -4.47 3.96
N VAL A 141 5.43 -3.46 4.35
CA VAL A 141 5.35 -2.99 5.75
C VAL A 141 4.77 -4.06 6.68
N GLN A 142 3.78 -4.84 6.21
CA GLN A 142 3.23 -5.94 7.00
C GLN A 142 4.26 -7.05 7.19
N ILE A 143 5.03 -7.40 6.14
CA ILE A 143 6.11 -8.39 6.21
C ILE A 143 7.17 -7.94 7.21
N THR A 144 7.68 -6.71 7.10
CA THR A 144 8.70 -6.18 8.02
C THR A 144 8.21 -6.19 9.47
N ASN A 145 6.97 -5.76 9.71
CA ASN A 145 6.40 -5.75 11.06
C ASN A 145 6.16 -7.16 11.60
N ALA A 146 5.73 -8.11 10.77
CA ALA A 146 5.56 -9.50 11.16
C ALA A 146 6.88 -10.10 11.65
N ILE A 147 7.95 -9.94 10.86
CA ILE A 147 9.29 -10.43 11.21
C ILE A 147 9.79 -9.75 12.50
N ARG A 148 9.65 -8.43 12.60
CA ARG A 148 10.05 -7.67 13.79
C ARG A 148 9.37 -8.20 15.05
N ASP A 149 8.06 -8.41 14.99
CA ASP A 149 7.28 -8.89 16.13
C ASP A 149 7.63 -10.32 16.52
N LEU A 150 7.89 -11.20 15.53
CA LEU A 150 8.35 -12.56 15.79
C LEU A 150 9.70 -12.56 16.52
N LEU A 151 10.66 -11.76 16.05
CA LEU A 151 11.99 -11.63 16.67
C LEU A 151 11.93 -11.01 18.08
N ALA A 152 10.94 -10.16 18.35
CA ALA A 152 10.69 -9.58 19.67
C ALA A 152 9.91 -10.51 20.62
N GLY A 153 9.55 -11.73 20.20
CA GLY A 153 8.76 -12.68 21.00
C GLY A 153 7.25 -12.39 21.04
N HIS A 154 6.75 -11.44 20.23
CA HIS A 154 5.33 -11.14 20.08
C HIS A 154 4.66 -12.05 19.05
N TYR A 155 4.66 -13.37 19.30
CA TYR A 155 4.26 -14.39 18.31
C TYR A 155 2.86 -14.21 17.75
N LEU A 156 1.84 -13.95 18.58
CA LEU A 156 0.47 -13.80 18.10
C LEU A 156 0.31 -12.63 17.12
N SER A 157 0.99 -11.51 17.40
CA SER A 157 1.02 -10.33 16.53
C SER A 157 1.79 -10.61 15.24
N GLY A 158 2.97 -11.24 15.37
CA GLY A 158 3.82 -11.63 14.26
C GLY A 158 3.11 -12.56 13.27
N VAL A 159 2.49 -13.64 13.76
CA VAL A 159 1.73 -14.59 12.94
C VAL A 159 0.51 -13.91 12.30
N SER A 160 -0.23 -13.08 13.04
CA SER A 160 -1.39 -12.37 12.48
C SER A 160 -1.01 -11.46 11.30
N ARG A 161 0.03 -10.63 11.44
CA ARG A 161 0.51 -9.77 10.36
C ARG A 161 1.13 -10.57 9.22
N GLY A 162 1.84 -11.66 9.55
CA GLY A 162 2.44 -12.57 8.58
C GLY A 162 1.38 -13.22 7.69
N THR A 163 0.31 -13.74 8.28
CA THR A 163 -0.82 -14.32 7.54
C THR A 163 -1.49 -13.27 6.65
N GLU A 164 -1.69 -12.04 7.13
CA GLU A 164 -2.23 -10.95 6.29
C GLU A 164 -1.34 -10.69 5.07
N ALA A 165 -0.03 -10.56 5.27
CA ALA A 165 0.92 -10.34 4.19
C ALA A 165 0.97 -11.52 3.20
N MET A 166 0.94 -12.76 3.70
CA MET A 166 0.92 -13.96 2.87
C MET A 166 -0.34 -14.04 2.01
N MET A 167 -1.51 -13.72 2.58
CA MET A 167 -2.77 -13.67 1.83
C MET A 167 -2.70 -12.66 0.69
N THR A 168 -2.25 -11.44 0.97
CA THR A 168 -2.03 -10.41 -0.07
C THR A 168 -1.06 -10.90 -1.15
N ALA A 169 0.13 -11.39 -0.77
CA ALA A 169 1.14 -11.84 -1.73
C ALA A 169 0.62 -12.99 -2.61
N THR A 170 -0.13 -13.93 -2.01
CA THR A 170 -0.75 -15.05 -2.72
C THR A 170 -1.81 -14.56 -3.71
N MET A 171 -2.67 -13.63 -3.32
CA MET A 171 -3.71 -13.08 -4.20
C MET A 171 -3.11 -12.34 -5.40
N ILE A 172 -2.08 -11.53 -5.17
CA ILE A 172 -1.35 -10.83 -6.24
C ILE A 172 -0.72 -11.86 -7.19
N GLY A 173 0.04 -12.82 -6.65
CA GLY A 173 0.71 -13.85 -7.45
C GLY A 173 -0.27 -14.72 -8.23
N PHE A 174 -1.38 -15.13 -7.60
CA PHE A 174 -2.43 -15.92 -8.24
C PHE A 174 -3.10 -15.14 -9.39
N ALA A 175 -3.40 -13.86 -9.22
CA ALA A 175 -3.97 -13.03 -10.28
C ALA A 175 -3.06 -12.94 -11.50
N ILE A 176 -1.76 -12.71 -11.30
CA ILE A 176 -0.77 -12.61 -12.39
C ILE A 176 -0.60 -13.97 -13.08
N ALA A 177 -0.44 -15.05 -12.30
CA ALA A 177 -0.30 -16.41 -12.84
C ALA A 177 -1.55 -16.84 -13.62
N PHE A 178 -2.73 -16.49 -13.14
CA PHE A 178 -3.99 -16.76 -13.83
C PHE A 178 -4.05 -16.07 -15.20
N ILE A 179 -3.60 -14.81 -15.28
CA ILE A 179 -3.52 -14.10 -16.54
C ILE A 179 -2.49 -14.74 -17.49
N PHE A 180 -1.29 -15.09 -17.00
CA PHE A 180 -0.30 -15.78 -17.84
C PHE A 180 -0.79 -17.14 -18.35
N GLN A 181 -1.65 -17.84 -17.61
CA GLN A 181 -2.22 -19.11 -18.07
C GLN A 181 -3.25 -18.95 -19.21
N LEU A 182 -3.90 -17.78 -19.31
CA LEU A 182 -4.93 -17.50 -20.30
C LEU A 182 -4.38 -17.02 -21.66
N PHE A 183 -3.13 -16.58 -21.71
CA PHE A 183 -2.55 -15.86 -22.84
C PHE A 183 -1.26 -16.52 -23.34
#